data_AF-M9R622-F1
#
_entry.id   AF-M9R622-F1
#
_cell.length_a   1.000
_cell.length_b   1.000
_cell.length_c   1.000
_cell.angle_alpha   90.00
_cell.angle_beta   90.00
_cell.angle_gamma   90.00
#
_symmetry.space_group_name_H-M   'P 1'
#
loop_
_entity.id
_entity.type
_entity.pdbx_description
1 polymer ?
#
loop_
_entity_poly.entity_id
_entity_poly.type
_entity_poly.pdbx_seq_one_letter_code
_entity_poly.pdbx_strand_id
1 'polypeptide(L)'
;MALTISFHMVGVDWVTAFVDSGPYFTTYAGRDVAQECPHSDLKKLYLMKGFHAGTVFCNSVHVRSVDGTDPVAVGAATREGRRRCLKLSQFLKSEVVGIEGAFMSLLLPTVGVRVTR
;
A
#
# COMPACT_ATOMS: atom_id res chain seq x y z
N MET A 1 -12.20 3.09 -15.01
CA MET A 1 -11.82 1.99 -14.11
C MET A 1 -10.83 2.48 -13.05
N ALA A 2 -10.51 1.66 -12.04
CA ALA A 2 -9.51 2.01 -11.05
C ALA A 2 -8.58 0.83 -10.70
N LEU A 3 -7.30 1.10 -10.43
CA LEU A 3 -6.33 0.04 -10.10
C LEU A 3 -6.11 0.00 -8.60
N THR A 4 -6.47 -1.11 -7.95
CA THR A 4 -6.15 -1.31 -6.54
C THR A 4 -4.64 -1.51 -6.38
N ILE A 5 -4.07 -0.86 -5.37
CA ILE A 5 -2.66 -0.97 -5.03
C ILE A 5 -2.57 -1.85 -3.80
N SER A 6 -2.06 -3.07 -3.94
CA SER A 6 -1.90 -4.01 -2.84
C SER A 6 -0.60 -4.78 -2.94
N PHE A 7 0.02 -4.99 -1.79
CA PHE A 7 1.26 -5.74 -1.63
C PHE A 7 1.35 -6.28 -0.21
N HIS A 8 2.33 -7.14 0.03
CA HIS A 8 2.65 -7.62 1.37
C HIS A 8 3.98 -7.03 1.84
N MET A 9 4.06 -6.70 3.12
CA MET A 9 5.34 -6.56 3.83
C MET A 9 5.63 -7.88 4.55
N VAL A 10 6.82 -8.44 4.34
CA VAL A 10 7.25 -9.71 4.92
C VAL A 10 8.45 -9.47 5.84
N GLY A 11 8.46 -10.12 7.00
CA GLY A 11 9.46 -9.90 8.05
C GLY A 11 9.09 -8.78 9.03
N VAL A 12 7.79 -8.53 9.21
CA VAL A 12 7.28 -7.54 10.16
C VAL A 12 7.23 -8.11 11.58
N ASP A 13 7.73 -7.38 12.55
CA ASP A 13 7.47 -7.65 13.97
C ASP A 13 6.03 -7.24 14.32
N TRP A 14 5.14 -8.21 14.34
CA TRP A 14 3.73 -8.00 14.67
C TRP A 14 3.46 -7.53 16.08
N VAL A 15 4.33 -7.87 17.03
CA VAL A 15 4.14 -7.47 18.43
C VAL A 15 4.29 -5.97 18.50
N THR A 16 5.32 -5.42 17.87
CA THR A 16 5.63 -3.99 17.86
C THR A 16 4.77 -3.19 16.88
N ALA A 17 4.55 -3.71 15.66
CA ALA A 17 3.84 -2.97 14.60
C ALA A 17 2.33 -2.84 14.82
N PHE A 18 1.72 -3.70 15.65
CA PHE A 18 0.27 -3.70 15.94
C PHE A 18 -0.03 -3.59 17.44
N VAL A 19 0.85 -2.94 18.21
CA VAL A 19 0.58 -2.63 19.63
C VAL A 19 -0.70 -1.82 19.77
N ASP A 20 -0.89 -0.81 18.91
CA ASP A 20 -2.16 -0.13 18.76
C ASP A 20 -3.11 -1.01 17.93
N SER A 21 -4.16 -1.53 18.57
CA SER A 21 -5.05 -2.57 18.07
C SER A 21 -5.98 -2.16 16.91
N GLY A 22 -5.72 -1.02 16.26
CA GLY A 22 -6.53 -0.51 15.16
C GLY A 22 -6.01 -0.98 13.79
N PRO A 23 -6.84 -1.59 12.92
CA PRO A 23 -6.43 -1.94 11.56
C PRO A 23 -6.27 -0.71 10.64
N TYR A 24 -6.71 0.46 11.11
CA TYR A 24 -6.60 1.73 10.41
C TYR A 24 -5.42 2.52 10.92
N PHE A 25 -4.54 2.89 9.99
CA PHE A 25 -3.29 3.58 10.24
C PHE A 25 -3.47 5.09 10.51
N THR A 26 -4.53 5.46 11.24
CA THR A 26 -4.94 6.86 11.45
C THR A 26 -3.91 7.65 12.26
N THR A 27 -3.21 7.00 13.19
CA THR A 27 -2.16 7.60 14.03
C THR A 27 -0.97 8.14 13.22
N TYR A 28 -0.66 7.49 12.09
CA TYR A 28 0.43 7.89 11.19
C TYR A 28 -0.05 8.71 9.99
N ALA A 29 -1.33 8.56 9.60
CA ALA A 29 -1.96 9.28 8.51
C ALA A 29 -2.13 10.80 8.76
N GLY A 30 -1.96 11.25 10.02
CA GLY A 30 -2.04 12.65 10.43
C GLY A 30 -0.70 13.35 10.64
N ARG A 31 0.42 12.62 10.63
CA ARG A 31 1.76 13.24 10.60
C ARG A 31 2.00 13.79 9.20
N ASP A 32 2.79 14.85 9.05
CA ASP A 32 3.07 15.55 7.79
C ASP A 32 3.88 14.69 6.78
N VAL A 33 3.35 13.52 6.42
CA VAL A 33 3.81 12.61 5.38
C VAL A 33 3.63 13.22 3.97
N ALA A 34 2.99 14.39 3.91
CA ALA A 34 2.67 15.14 2.71
C ALA A 34 3.91 15.62 1.91
N GLN A 35 5.11 15.69 2.52
CA GLN A 35 6.29 16.18 1.80
C GLN A 35 6.94 15.14 0.87
N GLU A 36 6.85 13.83 1.15
CA GLU A 36 7.54 12.80 0.32
C GLU A 36 6.62 11.71 -0.24
N CYS A 37 5.40 11.55 0.31
CA CYS A 37 4.39 10.65 -0.22
C CYS A 37 3.11 11.44 -0.58
N PRO A 38 3.02 11.97 -1.81
CA PRO A 38 2.14 13.09 -2.16
C PRO A 38 0.70 12.68 -2.45
N HIS A 39 0.17 11.65 -1.79
CA HIS A 39 -1.20 11.22 -2.02
C HIS A 39 -2.06 11.38 -0.77
N SER A 40 -3.06 12.25 -0.87
CA SER A 40 -4.14 12.44 0.11
C SER A 40 -4.87 11.16 0.51
N ASP A 41 -4.65 10.06 -0.23
CA ASP A 41 -5.26 8.76 0.01
C ASP A 41 -4.45 7.87 0.97
N LEU A 42 -3.30 8.33 1.47
CA LEU A 42 -2.59 7.68 2.59
C LEU A 42 -3.48 7.54 3.82
N LYS A 43 -4.42 8.46 4.03
CA LYS A 43 -5.43 8.39 5.10
C LYS A 43 -6.35 7.17 5.00
N LYS A 44 -6.37 6.50 3.86
CA LYS A 44 -7.16 5.31 3.56
C LYS A 44 -6.27 4.08 3.37
N LEU A 45 -5.00 4.16 3.78
CA LEU A 45 -4.11 3.01 3.86
C LEU A 45 -4.64 2.04 4.91
N TYR A 46 -4.79 0.79 4.50
CA TYR A 46 -5.28 -0.30 5.32
C TYR A 46 -4.19 -1.34 5.49
N LEU A 47 -3.89 -1.68 6.75
CA LEU A 47 -2.90 -2.69 7.12
C LEU A 47 -3.57 -3.80 7.91
N MET A 48 -3.34 -5.05 7.52
CA MET A 48 -3.78 -6.23 8.27
C MET A 48 -2.65 -7.23 8.42
N LYS A 49 -2.62 -7.94 9.54
CA LYS A 49 -1.81 -9.16 9.65
C LYS A 49 -2.23 -10.14 8.55
N GLY A 50 -1.26 -10.64 7.81
CA GLY A 50 -1.47 -11.69 6.83
C GLY A 50 -1.60 -13.07 7.50
N PHE A 51 -1.85 -14.10 6.70
CA PHE A 51 -2.04 -15.47 7.20
C PHE A 51 -0.76 -16.13 7.72
N HIS A 52 0.41 -15.69 7.27
CA HIS A 52 1.70 -16.18 7.73
C HIS A 52 2.31 -15.21 8.73
N ALA A 53 2.94 -15.75 9.79
CA ALA A 53 3.60 -14.94 10.80
C ALA A 53 4.60 -13.96 10.17
N GLY A 54 4.57 -12.71 10.66
CA GLY A 54 5.41 -11.63 10.16
C GLY A 54 5.06 -11.13 8.77
N THR A 55 3.86 -11.44 8.26
CA THR A 55 3.35 -10.85 7.01
C THR A 55 2.28 -9.81 7.28
N VAL A 56 2.28 -8.71 6.53
CA VAL A 56 1.26 -7.67 6.61
C VAL A 56 0.72 -7.41 5.22
N PHE A 57 -0.60 -7.49 5.05
CA PHE A 57 -1.29 -7.07 3.85
C PHE A 57 -1.46 -5.55 3.88
N CYS A 58 -0.95 -4.88 2.86
CA CYS A 58 -1.05 -3.45 2.66
C CYS A 58 -2.00 -3.18 1.50
N ASN A 59 -3.06 -2.40 1.74
CA ASN A 59 -3.98 -1.95 0.70
C ASN A 59 -4.08 -0.43 0.72
N SER A 60 -3.80 0.19 -0.42
CA SER A 60 -4.00 1.62 -0.62
C SER A 60 -4.99 1.86 -1.75
N VAL A 61 -5.51 3.08 -1.78
CA VAL A 61 -6.56 3.50 -2.70
C VAL A 61 -6.06 3.50 -4.13
N HIS A 62 -7.04 3.45 -5.02
CA HIS A 62 -6.88 3.09 -6.40
C HIS A 62 -6.25 4.20 -7.25
N VAL A 63 -5.51 3.86 -8.31
CA VAL A 63 -5.29 4.78 -9.44
C VAL A 63 -6.63 4.92 -10.16
N ARG A 64 -7.28 6.08 -10.05
CA ARG A 64 -8.65 6.31 -10.57
C ARG A 64 -8.63 6.80 -12.01
N SER A 65 -9.82 6.82 -12.62
CA SER A 65 -10.08 7.45 -13.93
C SER A 65 -9.25 6.89 -15.08
N VAL A 66 -8.93 5.60 -15.03
CA VAL A 66 -8.21 4.91 -16.10
C VAL A 66 -9.21 4.41 -17.12
N ASP A 67 -9.02 4.78 -18.38
CA ASP A 67 -9.73 4.15 -19.49
C ASP A 67 -9.24 2.69 -19.61
N GLY A 68 -10.16 1.77 -19.37
CA GLY A 68 -9.87 0.34 -19.43
C GLY A 68 -9.88 -0.24 -20.83
N THR A 69 -10.38 0.51 -21.80
CA THR A 69 -10.43 0.11 -23.22
C THR A 69 -9.16 0.51 -23.96
N ASP A 70 -8.37 1.43 -23.40
CA ASP A 70 -7.06 1.82 -23.91
C ASP A 70 -5.93 1.00 -23.22
N PRO A 71 -5.25 0.09 -23.94
CA PRO A 71 -4.14 -0.68 -23.38
C PRO A 71 -2.95 0.18 -22.94
N VAL A 72 -2.76 1.37 -23.55
CA VAL A 72 -1.69 2.30 -23.17
C VAL A 72 -2.00 2.94 -21.81
N ALA A 73 -3.24 3.42 -21.62
CA ALA A 73 -3.71 3.93 -20.33
C ALA A 73 -3.59 2.88 -19.21
N VAL A 74 -3.98 1.63 -19.48
CA VAL A 74 -3.84 0.50 -18.55
C VAL A 74 -2.37 0.26 -18.18
N GLY A 75 -1.48 0.24 -19.17
CA GLY A 75 -0.05 0.07 -18.94
C GLY A 75 0.56 1.21 -18.12
N ALA A 76 0.18 2.46 -18.41
CA ALA A 76 0.63 3.63 -17.66
C ALA A 76 0.18 3.58 -16.20
N ALA A 77 -1.09 3.25 -15.97
CA ALA A 77 -1.63 3.11 -14.61
C ALA A 77 -0.95 1.99 -13.82
N THR A 78 -0.62 0.87 -14.48
CA THR A 78 0.10 -0.24 -13.84
C THR A 78 1.49 0.17 -13.37
N ARG A 79 2.25 0.92 -14.21
CA ARG A 79 3.56 1.46 -13.81
C ARG A 79 3.44 2.42 -12.63
N GLU A 80 2.43 3.29 -12.66
CA GLU A 80 2.17 4.22 -11.55
C GLU A 80 1.81 3.48 -10.26
N GLY A 81 0.98 2.44 -10.34
CA GLY A 81 0.66 1.59 -9.18
C GLY A 81 1.90 0.94 -8.57
N ARG A 82 2.82 0.40 -9.40
CA ARG A 82 4.10 -0.17 -8.93
C ARG A 82 4.98 0.88 -8.26
N ARG A 83 5.08 2.09 -8.84
CA ARG A 83 5.84 3.21 -8.25
C ARG A 83 5.29 3.60 -6.88
N ARG A 84 3.95 3.64 -6.74
CA ARG A 84 3.28 3.93 -5.46
C ARG A 84 3.49 2.82 -4.43
N CYS A 85 3.41 1.53 -4.81
CA CYS A 85 3.75 0.42 -3.92
C CYS A 85 5.16 0.58 -3.34
N LEU A 86 6.14 0.86 -4.22
CA LEU A 86 7.53 1.03 -3.78
C LEU A 86 7.66 2.17 -2.77
N LYS A 87 7.14 3.36 -3.10
CA LYS A 87 7.17 4.52 -2.19
C LYS A 87 6.50 4.23 -0.86
N LEU A 88 5.34 3.57 -0.89
CA LEU A 88 4.62 3.21 0.32
C LEU A 88 5.38 2.17 1.16
N SER A 89 6.04 1.21 0.53
CA SER A 89 6.89 0.26 1.25
C SER A 89 8.07 0.95 1.94
N GLN A 90 8.69 1.95 1.29
CA GLN A 90 9.78 2.73 1.86
C GLN A 90 9.31 3.56 3.05
N PHE A 91 8.16 4.21 2.91
CA PHE A 91 7.49 4.94 3.99
C PHE A 91 7.20 4.03 5.19
N LEU A 92 6.62 2.84 4.96
CA LEU A 92 6.32 1.92 6.05
C LEU A 92 7.59 1.49 6.79
N LYS A 93 8.70 1.31 6.08
CA LYS A 93 9.99 0.97 6.69
C LYS A 93 10.62 2.13 7.47
N SER A 94 10.33 3.39 7.13
CA SER A 94 10.90 4.55 7.83
C SER A 94 10.06 4.97 9.03
N GLU A 95 8.73 4.92 8.92
CA GLU A 95 7.83 5.51 9.91
C GLU A 95 7.18 4.52 10.85
N VAL A 96 7.14 3.22 10.50
CA VAL A 96 6.40 2.22 11.26
C VAL A 96 7.34 1.32 12.01
N VAL A 97 7.30 1.44 13.34
CA VAL A 97 8.10 0.61 14.23
C VAL A 97 7.70 -0.86 14.06
N GLY A 98 8.69 -1.74 13.88
CA GLY A 98 8.50 -3.16 13.61
C GLY A 98 8.43 -3.53 12.13
N ILE A 99 8.48 -2.56 11.20
CA ILE A 99 8.50 -2.82 9.74
C ILE A 99 9.88 -2.51 9.11
N GLU A 100 10.83 -1.95 9.84
CA GLU A 100 12.13 -1.44 9.34
C GLU A 100 12.94 -2.50 8.58
N GLY A 101 12.95 -3.74 9.09
CA GLY A 101 13.63 -4.88 8.50
C GLY A 101 12.85 -5.62 7.41
N ALA A 102 11.58 -5.25 7.18
CA ALA A 102 10.71 -5.97 6.27
C ALA A 102 11.03 -5.68 4.79
N PHE A 103 10.59 -6.57 3.91
CA PHE A 103 10.68 -6.41 2.46
C PHE A 103 9.30 -6.56 1.80
N MET A 104 9.11 -5.83 0.71
CA MET A 104 7.89 -5.91 -0.09
C MET A 104 7.87 -7.20 -0.90
N SER A 105 6.75 -7.92 -0.85
CA SER A 105 6.47 -9.12 -1.63
C SER A 105 5.02 -9.12 -2.12
N LEU A 106 4.69 -10.10 -2.97
CA LEU A 106 3.32 -10.33 -3.46
C LEU A 106 2.67 -9.04 -3.98
N LEU A 107 3.45 -8.27 -4.72
CA LEU A 107 2.93 -7.20 -5.55
C LEU A 107 2.07 -7.91 -6.59
N LEU A 108 0.77 -8.04 -6.29
CA LEU A 108 -0.11 -9.00 -6.92
C LEU A 108 0.09 -8.91 -8.45
N PRO A 109 0.11 -10.04 -9.18
CA PRO A 109 0.27 -10.03 -10.65
C PRO A 109 -0.77 -9.11 -11.29
N THR A 110 -1.91 -8.97 -10.61
CA THR A 110 -2.80 -7.83 -10.70
C THR A 110 -2.45 -6.74 -9.67
N VAL A 111 -1.59 -5.78 -10.05
CA VAL A 111 -1.97 -4.36 -9.92
C VAL A 111 -3.08 -4.12 -10.94
N GLY A 112 -4.08 -4.98 -10.90
CA GLY A 112 -4.95 -5.28 -12.01
C GLY A 112 -6.05 -4.27 -11.93
N VAL A 113 -6.25 -3.60 -13.04
CA VAL A 113 -7.40 -2.76 -13.28
C VAL A 113 -8.65 -3.57 -12.92
N ARG A 114 -9.21 -3.33 -11.74
CA ARG A 114 -10.50 -3.88 -11.38
C ARG A 114 -11.51 -2.79 -11.69
N VAL A 115 -12.66 -3.18 -12.23
CA VAL A 115 -13.81 -2.27 -12.18
C VAL A 115 -14.25 -2.25 -10.72
N THR A 116 -13.66 -1.37 -9.91
CA THR A 116 -14.27 -1.02 -8.64
C THR A 116 -15.39 -0.03 -8.96
N ARG A 117 -16.62 -0.51 -8.84
CA ARG A 117 -17.83 0.33 -8.80
C ARG A 117 -17.77 1.26 -7.60
#